data_AF-A0A4C1TES8-F1
#
_entry.id   AF-A0A4C1TES8-F1
#
_cell.length_a   1.000
_cell.length_b   1.000
_cell.length_c   1.000
_cell.angle_alpha   90.00
_cell.angle_beta   90.00
_cell.angle_gamma   90.00
#
_symmetry.space_group_name_H-M   'P 1'
#
loop_
_entity.id
_entity.type
_entity.pdbx_description
1 polymer ?
#
loop_
_entity_poly.entity_id
_entity_poly.type
_entity_poly.pdbx_seq_one_letter_code
_entity_poly.pdbx_strand_id
1 'polypeptide(L)'
;MDLIRKNLRSMIFYDFECSLTVQQNLAYLRTTFDDKVPCKKTTYNWFSEFKRGRVNLGHEFRDGSPPIDVNNKKINAVRRMIETQRHMIYHEIQTS
;
A
#
# COMPACT_ATOMS: atom_id res chain seq x y z
N MET A 1 15.86 12.89 -3.41
CA MET A 1 15.57 11.97 -2.29
C MET A 1 14.16 11.44 -2.45
N ASP A 2 14.01 10.18 -2.86
CA ASP A 2 12.69 9.53 -2.93
C ASP A 2 12.31 9.07 -1.52
N LEU A 3 11.47 9.86 -0.87
CA LEU A 3 11.05 9.61 0.50
C LEU A 3 9.93 8.56 0.50
N ILE A 4 10.30 7.30 0.71
CA ILE A 4 9.34 6.21 0.85
C ILE A 4 8.46 6.49 2.08
N ARG A 5 7.15 6.19 2.00
CA ARG A 5 6.17 6.42 3.07
C ARG A 5 6.56 5.83 4.44
N LYS A 6 7.34 4.74 4.45
CA LYS A 6 7.93 4.16 5.67
C LYS A 6 8.90 5.14 6.34
N ASN A 7 9.71 5.85 5.56
CA ASN A 7 10.69 6.82 6.07
C ASN A 7 9.98 7.99 6.77
N LEU A 8 8.84 8.43 6.25
CA LEU A 8 8.02 9.47 6.88
C LEU A 8 7.45 9.05 8.24
N ARG A 9 6.95 7.83 8.38
CA ARG A 9 6.42 7.34 9.67
C ARG A 9 7.52 7.19 10.72
N SER A 10 8.67 6.65 10.31
CA SER A 10 9.83 6.57 11.20
C SER A 10 10.26 7.95 11.70
N MET A 11 10.19 8.96 10.84
CA MET A 11 10.53 10.34 11.21
C MET A 11 9.51 10.96 12.16
N ILE A 12 8.21 10.77 11.92
CA ILE A 12 7.15 11.21 12.85
C ILE A 12 7.29 10.50 14.20
N PHE A 13 7.67 9.21 14.21
CA PHE A 13 7.89 8.45 15.43
C PHE A 13 9.10 8.97 16.22
N TYR A 14 10.23 9.22 15.55
CA TYR A 14 11.39 9.83 16.18
C TYR A 14 11.06 11.18 16.83
N ASP A 15 10.34 12.05 16.11
CA ASP A 15 9.94 13.35 16.65
C ASP A 15 8.95 13.23 17.82
N PHE A 16 8.10 12.20 17.81
CA PHE A 16 7.23 11.87 18.92
C PHE A 16 8.02 11.45 20.17
N GLU A 17 9.04 10.60 20.02
CA GLU A 17 9.94 10.19 21.11
C GLU A 17 10.75 11.39 21.65
N CYS A 18 11.17 12.30 20.76
CA CYS A 18 11.78 13.58 21.14
C CYS A 18 10.78 14.57 21.77
N SER A 19 9.55 14.15 22.07
CA SER A 19 8.50 14.95 22.71
C SER A 19 8.13 16.23 21.94
N LEU A 20 8.33 16.25 20.61
CA LEU A 20 7.87 17.37 19.79
C LEU A 20 6.35 17.42 19.74
N THR A 21 5.82 18.63 19.68
CA THR A 21 4.40 18.84 19.36
C THR A 21 4.14 18.54 17.88
N VAL A 22 2.89 18.20 17.55
CA VAL A 22 2.44 18.00 16.17
C VAL A 22 2.73 19.22 15.29
N GLN A 23 2.64 20.43 15.85
CA GLN A 23 2.93 21.67 15.12
C GLN A 23 4.42 21.82 14.81
N GLN A 24 5.30 21.53 15.78
CA GLN A 24 6.75 21.59 15.56
C GLN A 24 7.21 20.52 14.57
N ASN A 25 6.71 19.29 14.69
CA ASN A 25 6.98 18.24 13.71
C ASN A 25 6.52 18.67 12.30
N LEU A 26 5.31 19.23 12.15
CA LEU A 26 4.83 19.70 10.84
C LEU A 26 5.69 20.83 10.27
N ALA A 27 6.13 21.77 11.11
CA ALA A 27 7.03 22.84 10.68
C ALA A 27 8.37 22.26 10.21
N TYR A 28 8.95 21.35 11.00
CA TYR A 28 10.22 20.68 10.69
C TYR A 28 10.15 19.87 9.39
N LEU A 29 9.10 19.05 9.22
CA LEU A 29 8.90 18.27 8.01
C LEU A 29 8.73 19.17 6.77
N ARG A 30 7.99 20.28 6.89
CA ARG A 30 7.85 21.28 5.81
C ARG A 30 9.16 21.94 5.43
N THR A 31 9.98 22.32 6.41
CA THR A 31 11.29 22.91 6.13
C THR A 31 12.27 21.91 5.52
N THR A 32 12.13 20.62 5.83
CA THR A 32 13.09 19.58 5.40
C THR A 32 12.72 18.94 4.07
N PHE A 33 11.43 18.84 3.74
CA PHE A 33 10.93 18.09 2.57
C PHE A 33 9.99 18.89 1.65
N ASP A 34 9.84 20.19 1.88
CA ASP A 34 8.99 21.10 1.11
C ASP A 34 7.56 20.55 0.95
N ASP A 35 7.07 20.41 -0.28
CA ASP A 35 5.71 19.97 -0.60
C ASP A 35 5.52 18.45 -0.53
N LYS A 36 6.58 17.66 -0.33
CA LYS A 36 6.51 16.18 -0.25
C LYS A 36 6.10 15.66 1.13
N VAL A 37 5.50 16.52 1.95
CA VAL A 37 5.20 16.26 3.36
C VAL A 37 3.81 15.64 3.54
N PRO A 38 3.66 14.68 4.46
CA PRO A 38 2.35 14.15 4.82
C PRO A 38 1.42 15.27 5.29
N CYS A 39 0.17 15.23 4.83
CA CYS A 39 -0.80 16.26 5.21
C CYS A 39 -0.97 16.33 6.74
N LYS A 40 -1.34 17.51 7.26
CA LYS A 40 -1.58 17.75 8.70
C LYS A 40 -2.41 16.65 9.37
N LYS A 41 -3.44 16.16 8.67
CA LYS A 41 -4.30 15.07 9.12
C LYS A 41 -3.53 13.75 9.30
N THR A 42 -2.63 13.43 8.37
CA THR A 42 -1.80 12.21 8.45
C THR A 42 -0.87 12.27 9.66
N THR A 43 -0.18 13.39 9.90
CA THR A 43 0.69 13.56 11.07
C THR A 43 -0.10 13.45 12.38
N TYR A 44 -1.26 14.11 12.46
CA TYR A 44 -2.10 14.05 13.65
C TYR A 44 -2.56 12.62 13.97
N ASN A 45 -3.01 11.89 12.95
CA ASN A 45 -3.44 10.49 13.12
C ASN A 45 -2.29 9.63 13.65
N TRP A 46 -1.07 9.74 13.10
CA TRP A 46 0.08 8.98 13.59
C TRP A 46 0.45 9.33 15.02
N PHE A 47 0.48 10.62 15.38
CA PHE A 47 0.70 11.03 16.77
C PHE A 47 -0.35 10.46 17.72
N SER A 48 -1.63 10.39 17.31
CA SER A 48 -2.69 9.80 18.11
C SER A 48 -2.49 8.30 18.30
N GLU A 49 -2.06 7.59 17.26
CA GLU A 49 -1.76 6.16 17.31
C GLU A 49 -0.55 5.86 18.20
N PHE A 50 0.50 6.68 18.15
CA PHE A 50 1.66 6.56 19.04
C PHE A 50 1.29 6.81 20.51
N LYS A 51 0.44 7.81 20.79
CA LYS A 51 -0.12 8.01 22.14
C LYS A 51 -0.97 6.83 22.62
N ARG A 52 -1.54 6.04 21.71
CA ARG A 52 -2.26 4.79 22.00
C ARG A 52 -1.33 3.58 22.15
N GLY A 53 -0.01 3.77 22.06
CA GLY A 53 0.99 2.70 22.16
C GLY A 53 1.18 1.88 20.88
N ARG A 54 0.63 2.31 19.74
CA ARG A 54 0.75 1.58 18.47
C ARG A 54 2.01 1.99 17.72
N VAL A 55 3.05 1.17 17.82
CA VAL A 55 4.40 1.44 17.26
C VAL A 55 4.63 0.83 15.87
N ASN A 56 3.58 0.32 15.19
CA ASN A 56 3.75 -0.33 13.91
C ASN A 56 4.08 0.69 12.79
N LEU A 57 5.37 0.83 12.49
CA LEU A 57 5.88 1.68 11.41
C LEU A 57 5.62 1.06 10.01
N GLY A 58 5.37 -0.25 9.98
CA GLY A 58 5.02 -0.99 8.78
C GLY A 58 3.69 -0.52 8.18
N HIS A 59 3.56 -0.65 6.86
CA HIS A 59 2.23 -0.65 6.27
C HIS A 59 1.55 -1.91 6.82
N GLU A 60 0.55 -1.78 7.70
CA GLU A 60 -0.37 -2.89 7.95
C GLU A 60 -0.77 -3.40 6.58
N PHE A 61 -0.51 -4.68 6.29
CA PHE A 61 -0.97 -5.28 5.05
C PHE A 61 -2.47 -5.04 5.01
N ARG A 62 -2.89 -4.07 4.20
CA ARG A 62 -4.29 -3.85 3.91
C ARG A 62 -4.60 -4.93 2.90
N ASP A 63 -4.95 -6.10 3.42
CA ASP A 63 -5.60 -7.13 2.64
C ASP A 63 -6.98 -6.57 2.26
N GLY A 64 -6.98 -5.65 1.29
CA GLY A 64 -8.18 -5.05 0.73
C GLY A 64 -8.91 -6.02 -0.20
N SER A 65 -8.27 -7.15 -0.50
CA SER A 65 -8.90 -8.31 -1.10
C SER A 65 -8.54 -9.50 -0.22
N PRO A 66 -9.52 -10.26 0.28
CA PRO A 66 -9.25 -11.64 0.64
C PRO A 66 -8.55 -12.29 -0.56
N PRO A 67 -7.55 -13.16 -0.35
CA PRO A 67 -7.12 -14.05 -1.41
C PRO A 67 -8.40 -14.77 -1.85
N ILE A 68 -8.90 -14.46 -3.05
CA ILE A 68 -9.93 -15.28 -3.68
C ILE A 68 -9.34 -16.68 -3.62
N ASP A 69 -10.01 -17.60 -2.93
CA ASP A 69 -9.60 -19.00 -2.86
C ASP A 69 -9.54 -19.51 -4.31
N VAL A 70 -8.34 -19.39 -4.88
CA VAL A 70 -7.98 -19.77 -6.23
C VAL A 70 -7.81 -21.28 -6.20
N ASN A 71 -8.94 -21.95 -6.01
CA ASN A 71 -8.99 -23.40 -6.09
C ASN A 71 -8.45 -23.80 -7.48
N ASN A 72 -7.46 -24.68 -7.50
CA ASN A 72 -6.84 -25.22 -8.72
C ASN A 72 -7.88 -25.69 -9.75
N LYS A 73 -9.07 -26.11 -9.31
CA LYS A 73 -10.21 -26.42 -10.18
C LYS A 73 -10.67 -25.23 -11.04
N LYS A 74 -10.78 -24.04 -10.47
CA LYS A 74 -11.19 -22.81 -11.18
C LYS A 74 -10.12 -22.38 -12.17
N ILE A 75 -8.84 -22.45 -11.78
CA ILE A 75 -7.70 -22.16 -12.68
C ILE A 75 -7.70 -23.13 -13.86
N ASN A 76 -7.86 -24.44 -13.59
CA ASN A 76 -7.89 -25.45 -14.64
C ASN A 76 -9.10 -25.32 -15.56
N ALA A 77 -10.26 -24.90 -15.05
CA ALA A 77 -11.45 -24.64 -15.86
C ALA A 77 -11.21 -23.47 -16.83
N VAL A 78 -10.68 -22.35 -16.33
CA VAL A 78 -10.34 -21.18 -17.16
C VAL A 78 -9.28 -21.54 -18.21
N ARG A 79 -8.24 -22.30 -17.83
CA ARG A 79 -7.20 -22.76 -18.75
C ARG A 79 -7.79 -23.61 -19.89
N ARG A 80 -8.66 -24.57 -19.57
CA ARG A 80 -9.33 -25.40 -20.57
C ARG A 80 -10.22 -24.58 -21.50
N MET A 81 -10.93 -23.58 -20.99
CA MET A 81 -11.74 -22.69 -21.83
C MET A 81 -10.88 -21.92 -22.84
N ILE A 82 -9.74 -21.36 -22.41
CA ILE A 82 -8.81 -20.64 -23.29
C ILE A 82 -8.20 -21.57 -24.34
N GLU A 83 -7.78 -22.77 -23.93
CA GLU A 83 -7.26 -23.77 -24.86
C GLU A 83 -8.32 -24.14 -25.90
N THR A 84 -9.57 -24.44 -25.50
CA THR A 84 -10.65 -24.75 -26.43
C THR A 84 -10.94 -23.60 -27.40
N GLN A 85 -11.03 -22.36 -26.92
CA GLN A 85 -11.23 -21.20 -27.78
C GLN A 85 -10.09 -21.01 -28.78
N ARG A 86 -8.84 -21.21 -28.37
CA ARG A 86 -7.69 -21.10 -29.26
C ARG A 86 -7.73 -22.16 -30.38
N HIS A 87 -8.11 -23.39 -30.07
CA HIS A 87 -8.27 -24.44 -31.09
C HIS A 87 -9.46 -24.16 -32.02
N MET A 88 -10.58 -23.67 -31.48
CA MET A 88 -11.74 -23.28 -32.26
C MET A 88 -11.39 -22.19 -33.28
N ILE A 89 -10.72 -21.12 -32.84
CA ILE A 89 -10.27 -20.02 -33.71
C ILE A 89 -9.30 -20.52 -34.78
N TYR A 90 -8.36 -21.40 -34.40
CA TYR A 90 -7.40 -21.98 -35.36
C TYR A 90 -8.10 -22.80 -36.45
N HIS A 91 -9.06 -23.65 -36.06
CA HIS A 91 -9.85 -24.42 -37.02
C HIS A 91 -10.71 -23.54 -37.93
N GLU A 92 -11.36 -22.51 -37.38
CA GLU A 92 -12.19 -21.58 -38.13
C GLU A 92 -11.40 -20.85 -39.23
N ILE A 93 -10.16 -20.43 -38.93
CA ILE A 93 -9.22 -19.85 -39.90
C ILE A 93 -8.78 -20.87 -40.94
N GLN A 94 -8.56 -22.14 -40.56
CA GLN A 94 -8.13 -23.19 -41.48
C GLN A 94 -9.24 -23.61 -42.46
N THR A 95 -10.51 -23.50 -42.05
CA THR A 95 -11.67 -23.86 -42.87
C THR A 95 -12.28 -22.71 -43.66
N SER A 96 -11.79 -21.47 -43.47
CA SER A 96 -12.15 -20.28 -44.26
C SER A 96 -11.27 -20.15 -45.48
#